data_AF-A0A3D9KAR8-F1
#
_entry.id   AF-A0A3D9KAR8-F1
#
_cell.length_a   1.000
_cell.length_b   1.000
_cell.length_c   1.000
_cell.angle_alpha   90.00
_cell.angle_beta   90.00
_cell.angle_gamma   90.00
#
_symmetry.space_group_name_H-M   'P 1'
#
loop_
_entity.id
_entity.type
_entity.pdbx_description
1 polymer ?
#
loop_
_entity_poly.entity_id
_entity_poly.type
_entity_poly.pdbx_seq_one_letter_code
_entity_poly.pdbx_strand_id
1 'polypeptide(L)'
;MANEIYVYHIVTKKKMSLGQMLYFDDKQKNTLYQFFFEKERLNSKGEDFIEILYSYYTDEGLKLNKENADVAISYVGQTIRAIREVIVEMVRLQEYPEYPSRLSCLYARGGCL
;
A
#
# COMPACT_ATOMS: atom_id res chain seq x y z
N MET A 1 13.58 8.07 26.98
CA MET A 1 12.31 8.74 27.38
C MET A 1 11.58 9.04 26.09
N ALA A 2 10.33 8.56 25.93
CA ALA A 2 9.52 8.93 24.77
C ALA A 2 9.15 10.41 24.90
N ASN A 3 9.46 11.21 23.89
CA ASN A 3 9.06 12.62 23.86
C ASN A 3 7.57 12.69 23.54
N GLU A 4 6.80 13.36 24.40
CA GLU A 4 5.43 13.75 24.07
C GLU A 4 5.46 14.82 22.97
N ILE A 5 4.73 14.59 21.90
CA ILE A 5 4.65 15.51 20.76
C ILE A 5 3.19 15.74 20.37
N TYR A 6 2.90 16.96 19.94
CA TYR A 6 1.62 17.32 19.34
C TYR A 6 1.77 17.40 17.83
N VAL A 7 0.85 16.76 17.12
CA VAL A 7 0.80 16.73 15.65
C VAL A 7 -0.60 17.06 15.15
N TYR A 8 -0.69 17.35 13.85
CA TYR A 8 -1.96 17.56 13.16
C TYR A 8 -2.21 16.42 12.17
N HIS A 9 -3.34 15.73 12.29
CA HIS A 9 -3.75 14.65 11.39
C HIS A 9 -5.01 15.05 10.60
N ILE A 10 -5.03 14.75 9.29
CA ILE A 10 -6.19 14.98 8.44
C ILE A 10 -7.06 13.72 8.43
N VAL A 11 -8.27 13.83 8.97
CA VAL A 11 -9.23 12.72 9.03
C VAL A 11 -10.08 12.67 7.76
N THR A 12 -9.98 11.59 6.99
CA THR A 12 -10.74 11.39 5.74
C THR A 12 -11.66 10.16 5.74
N LYS A 13 -11.35 9.13 6.53
CA LYS A 13 -12.07 7.83 6.51
C LYS A 13 -13.29 7.82 7.42
N LYS A 14 -13.10 8.08 8.72
CA LYS A 14 -14.16 8.10 9.73
C LYS A 14 -13.87 9.21 10.73
N LYS A 15 -14.87 10.03 11.05
CA LYS A 15 -14.75 11.14 12.01
C LYS A 15 -14.23 10.63 13.36
N MET A 16 -13.21 11.29 13.88
CA MET A 16 -12.64 11.01 15.20
C MET A 16 -13.32 11.81 16.31
N SER A 17 -13.17 11.36 17.55
CA SER A 17 -13.65 12.06 18.76
C SER A 17 -12.49 12.47 19.67
N LEU A 18 -12.70 13.52 20.47
CA LEU A 18 -11.73 13.91 21.51
C LEU A 18 -11.51 12.75 22.50
N GLY A 19 -10.26 12.52 22.89
CA GLY A 19 -9.88 11.42 23.78
C GLY A 19 -9.84 10.03 23.11
N GLN A 20 -10.08 9.93 21.80
CA GLN A 20 -9.93 8.67 21.07
C GLN A 20 -8.46 8.23 21.07
N MET A 21 -8.20 7.01 21.53
CA MET A 21 -6.88 6.39 21.50
C MET A 21 -6.68 5.60 20.21
N LEU A 22 -5.51 5.76 19.59
CA LEU A 22 -5.05 4.95 18.47
C LEU A 22 -3.74 4.28 18.89
N TYR A 23 -3.63 2.98 18.62
CA TYR A 23 -2.43 2.20 18.93
C TYR A 23 -1.70 1.90 17.63
N PHE A 24 -0.43 2.25 17.56
CA PHE A 24 0.47 1.92 16.46
C PHE A 24 1.58 1.06 17.04
N ASP A 25 1.63 -0.18 16.61
CA ASP A 25 2.70 -1.13 16.93
C ASP A 25 3.13 -1.84 15.65
N ASP A 26 4.29 -2.50 15.67
CA ASP A 26 4.82 -3.20 14.50
C ASP A 26 3.96 -4.39 14.02
N LYS A 27 2.88 -4.73 14.73
CA LYS A 27 1.94 -5.81 14.38
C LYS A 27 0.69 -5.28 13.67
N GLN A 28 0.38 -3.99 13.79
CA GLN A 28 -0.79 -3.38 13.18
C GLN A 28 -0.47 -2.80 11.81
N LYS A 29 -1.10 -3.37 10.78
CA LYS A 29 -1.01 -2.90 9.40
C LYS A 29 -1.93 -1.70 9.19
N ASN A 30 -1.38 -0.61 8.66
CA ASN A 30 -2.19 0.57 8.35
C ASN A 30 -2.97 0.42 7.03
N THR A 31 -3.80 1.41 6.71
CA THR A 31 -4.61 1.39 5.47
C THR A 31 -3.76 1.40 4.20
N LEU A 32 -2.54 1.95 4.25
CA LEU A 32 -1.62 1.93 3.10
C LEU A 32 -1.15 0.51 2.81
N TYR A 33 -0.81 -0.27 3.85
CA TYR A 33 -0.50 -1.70 3.69
C TYR A 33 -1.69 -2.44 3.05
N GLN A 34 -2.88 -2.31 3.63
CA GLN A 34 -4.09 -3.01 3.13
C GLN A 34 -4.38 -2.68 1.67
N PHE A 35 -4.23 -1.41 1.29
CA PHE A 35 -4.54 -0.97 -0.07
C PHE A 35 -3.55 -1.51 -1.11
N PHE A 36 -2.26 -1.53 -0.81
CA PHE A 36 -1.25 -1.94 -1.80
C PHE A 36 -0.95 -3.43 -1.81
N PHE A 37 -1.07 -4.11 -0.66
CA PHE A 37 -0.63 -5.50 -0.51
C PHE A 37 -1.76 -6.52 -0.42
N GLU A 38 -2.97 -6.13 0.02
CA GLU A 38 -4.08 -7.08 0.20
C GLU A 38 -5.16 -6.96 -0.88
N LYS A 39 -5.21 -5.84 -1.61
CA LYS A 39 -6.22 -5.62 -2.62
C LYS A 39 -5.80 -6.19 -3.96
N GLU A 40 -6.44 -7.24 -4.42
CA GLU A 40 -6.22 -7.77 -5.76
C GLU A 40 -7.20 -7.17 -6.78
N ARG A 41 -6.78 -7.09 -8.04
CA ARG A 41 -7.60 -6.60 -9.16
C ARG A 41 -7.75 -7.73 -10.16
N LEU A 42 -8.97 -8.22 -10.26
CA LEU A 42 -9.34 -9.33 -11.12
C LEU A 42 -10.29 -8.85 -12.22
N ASN A 43 -10.26 -9.50 -13.36
CA ASN A 43 -11.32 -9.35 -14.37
C ASN A 43 -12.58 -10.14 -13.99
N SER A 44 -13.61 -10.10 -14.83
CA SER A 44 -14.88 -10.82 -14.67
C SER A 44 -14.73 -12.35 -14.64
N LYS A 45 -13.61 -12.89 -15.11
CA LYS A 45 -13.26 -14.31 -15.05
C LYS A 45 -12.50 -14.68 -13.77
N GLY A 46 -12.15 -13.70 -12.94
CA GLY A 46 -11.32 -13.90 -11.75
C GLY A 46 -9.83 -13.98 -12.04
N GLU A 47 -9.38 -13.57 -13.24
CA GLU A 47 -7.96 -13.61 -13.62
C GLU A 47 -7.22 -12.37 -13.11
N ASP A 48 -6.05 -12.56 -12.50
CA ASP A 48 -5.12 -11.46 -12.18
C ASP A 48 -4.29 -11.02 -13.40
N PHE A 49 -3.50 -9.95 -13.27
CA PHE A 49 -2.69 -9.48 -14.40
C PHE A 49 -1.60 -10.47 -14.84
N ILE A 50 -1.01 -11.24 -13.93
CA ILE A 50 0.02 -12.23 -14.26
C ILE A 50 -0.60 -13.37 -15.06
N GLU A 51 -1.77 -13.86 -14.66
CA GLU A 51 -2.54 -14.85 -15.39
C GLU A 51 -2.95 -14.34 -16.78
N ILE A 52 -3.45 -13.10 -16.86
CA ILE A 52 -3.76 -12.42 -18.13
C ILE A 52 -2.50 -12.30 -19.00
N LEU A 53 -1.37 -11.91 -18.43
CA LEU A 53 -0.12 -11.72 -19.18
C LEU A 53 0.31 -13.03 -19.83
N TYR A 54 0.36 -14.13 -19.08
CA TYR A 54 0.76 -15.43 -19.63
C TYR A 54 -0.26 -16.02 -20.60
N SER A 55 -1.55 -15.74 -20.41
CA SER A 55 -2.61 -16.30 -21.26
C SER A 55 -2.77 -15.56 -22.59
N TYR A 56 -2.41 -14.28 -22.65
CA TYR A 56 -2.63 -13.42 -23.82
C TYR A 56 -1.32 -12.94 -24.47
N TYR A 57 -0.16 -13.38 -24.00
CA TYR A 57 1.13 -13.19 -24.66
C TYR A 57 1.39 -14.35 -25.63
N THR A 58 1.37 -14.05 -26.93
CA THR A 58 1.59 -15.03 -28.00
C THR A 58 2.77 -14.61 -28.87
N ASP A 59 3.10 -15.40 -29.90
CA ASP A 59 4.13 -15.06 -30.89
C ASP A 59 3.84 -13.75 -31.65
N GLU A 60 2.58 -13.30 -31.65
CA GLU A 60 2.16 -12.02 -32.24
C GLU A 60 2.25 -10.83 -31.25
N GLY A 61 2.72 -11.08 -30.03
CA GLY A 61 2.81 -10.11 -28.94
C GLY A 61 1.62 -10.15 -27.97
N LEU A 62 1.50 -9.10 -27.16
CA LEU A 62 0.46 -8.99 -26.12
C LEU A 62 -0.77 -8.25 -26.67
N LYS A 63 -1.91 -8.94 -26.77
CA LYS A 63 -3.18 -8.36 -27.22
C LYS A 63 -4.23 -8.45 -26.12
N LEU A 64 -4.60 -7.30 -25.54
CA LEU A 64 -5.58 -7.21 -24.47
C LEU A 64 -6.88 -6.56 -24.95
N ASN A 65 -8.01 -7.07 -24.48
CA ASN A 65 -9.28 -6.35 -24.56
C ASN A 65 -9.32 -5.23 -23.51
N LYS A 66 -10.38 -4.40 -23.54
CA LYS A 66 -10.53 -3.26 -22.61
C LYS A 66 -10.44 -3.68 -21.14
N GLU A 67 -11.16 -4.72 -20.74
CA GLU A 67 -11.22 -5.16 -19.35
C GLU A 67 -9.85 -5.65 -18.86
N ASN A 68 -9.17 -6.49 -19.64
CA ASN A 68 -7.84 -6.98 -19.32
C ASN A 68 -6.79 -5.85 -19.30
N ALA A 69 -6.93 -4.85 -20.18
CA ALA A 69 -6.10 -3.66 -20.15
C ALA A 69 -6.33 -2.82 -18.89
N ASP A 70 -7.59 -2.66 -18.44
CA ASP A 70 -7.92 -1.95 -17.21
C ASP A 70 -7.34 -2.66 -15.97
N VAL A 71 -7.36 -4.00 -15.94
CA VAL A 71 -6.69 -4.81 -14.91
C VAL A 71 -5.17 -4.61 -14.96
N ALA A 72 -4.57 -4.65 -16.15
CA ALA A 72 -3.12 -4.44 -16.32
C ALA A 72 -2.65 -3.09 -15.79
N ILE A 73 -3.32 -2.00 -16.18
CA ILE A 73 -2.97 -0.64 -15.71
C ILE A 73 -3.17 -0.51 -14.21
N SER A 74 -4.25 -1.09 -13.67
CA SER A 74 -4.51 -1.09 -12.23
C SER A 74 -3.44 -1.86 -11.46
N TYR A 75 -3.04 -3.03 -11.96
CA TYR A 75 -1.99 -3.86 -11.37
C TYR A 75 -0.66 -3.11 -11.38
N VAL A 76 -0.19 -2.63 -12.54
CA VAL A 76 1.09 -1.91 -12.64
C VAL A 76 1.11 -0.69 -11.72
N GLY A 77 0.01 0.08 -11.69
CA GLY A 77 -0.12 1.24 -10.81
C GLY A 77 -0.07 0.88 -9.32
N GLN A 78 -0.68 -0.22 -8.91
CA GLN A 78 -0.65 -0.66 -7.52
C GLN A 78 0.70 -1.27 -7.15
N THR A 79 1.19 -2.20 -7.97
CA THR A 79 2.41 -2.98 -7.74
C THR A 79 3.65 -2.10 -7.66
N ILE A 80 3.79 -1.06 -8.51
CA ILE A 80 4.94 -0.14 -8.39
C ILE A 80 4.95 0.61 -7.06
N ARG A 81 3.77 0.94 -6.50
CA ARG A 81 3.64 1.59 -5.21
C ARG A 81 3.89 0.60 -4.06
N ALA A 82 3.44 -0.65 -4.18
CA ALA A 82 3.77 -1.70 -3.23
C ALA A 82 5.30 -1.94 -3.17
N ILE A 83 5.95 -2.10 -4.32
CA ILE A 83 7.41 -2.28 -4.43
C ILE A 83 8.17 -1.13 -3.76
N ARG A 84 7.75 0.12 -4.00
CA ARG A 84 8.33 1.29 -3.33
C ARG A 84 8.30 1.13 -1.81
N GLU A 85 7.16 0.76 -1.25
CA GLU A 85 7.02 0.64 0.21
C GLU A 85 7.82 -0.54 0.76
N VAL A 86 7.96 -1.65 0.02
CA VAL A 86 8.85 -2.77 0.40
C VAL A 86 10.30 -2.34 0.44
N ILE A 87 10.78 -1.65 -0.60
CA ILE A 87 12.18 -1.20 -0.67
C ILE A 87 12.48 -0.20 0.46
N VAL A 88 11.57 0.74 0.71
CA VAL A 88 11.73 1.71 1.80
C VAL A 88 11.74 1.01 3.17
N GLU A 89 10.88 0.01 3.38
CA GLU A 89 10.87 -0.76 4.63
C GLU A 89 12.16 -1.59 4.79
N MET A 90 12.67 -2.18 3.71
CA MET A 90 13.93 -2.92 3.72
C MET A 90 15.11 -2.01 4.12
N VAL A 91 15.22 -0.81 3.54
CA VAL A 91 16.25 0.16 3.91
C VAL A 91 16.07 0.63 5.35
N ARG A 92 14.82 0.91 5.79
CA ARG A 92 14.53 1.28 7.18
C ARG A 92 15.04 0.21 8.15
N LEU A 93 14.75 -1.06 7.90
CA LEU A 93 15.19 -2.17 8.76
C LEU A 93 16.72 -2.31 8.81
N GLN A 94 17.43 -1.98 7.73
CA GLN A 94 18.88 -2.13 7.64
C GLN A 94 19.65 -0.93 8.19
N GLU A 95 19.20 0.29 7.89
CA GLU A 95 19.96 1.52 8.14
C GLU A 95 19.32 2.44 9.20
N TYR A 96 18.00 2.37 9.39
CA TYR A 96 17.27 3.28 10.28
C TYR A 96 16.17 2.57 11.11
N PRO A 97 16.49 1.50 11.85
CA PRO A 97 15.51 0.66 12.53
C PRO A 97 14.72 1.40 13.61
N GLU A 98 15.22 2.54 14.10
CA GLU A 98 14.59 3.39 15.10
C GLU A 98 13.43 4.25 14.58
N TYR A 99 13.31 4.44 13.25
CA TYR A 99 12.21 5.19 12.67
C TYR A 99 10.96 4.32 12.50
N PRO A 100 9.74 4.90 12.60
CA PRO A 100 8.50 4.16 12.45
C PRO A 100 8.34 3.63 11.02
N SER A 101 7.77 2.42 10.90
CA SER A 101 7.46 1.85 9.59
C SER A 101 6.28 2.59 8.94
N ARG A 102 6.44 2.93 7.66
CA ARG A 102 5.37 3.47 6.82
C ARG A 102 4.19 2.52 6.64
N LEU A 103 4.38 1.24 6.96
CA LEU A 103 3.38 0.18 6.87
C LEU A 103 2.56 0.00 8.16
N SER A 104 3.00 0.58 9.28
CA SER A 104 2.33 0.49 10.59
C SER A 104 2.07 1.82 11.30
N CYS A 105 2.46 2.96 10.71
CA CYS A 105 2.32 4.28 11.34
C CYS A 105 1.04 5.06 11.00
N LEU A 106 0.85 6.18 11.70
CA LEU A 106 -0.09 7.25 11.35
C LEU A 106 0.60 8.40 10.61
N TYR A 107 0.03 8.82 9.48
CA TYR A 107 0.50 10.00 8.76
C TYR A 107 -0.04 11.28 9.38
N ALA A 108 0.85 12.16 9.82
CA ALA A 108 0.53 13.47 10.35
C ALA A 108 1.41 14.57 9.74
N ARG A 109 1.05 15.83 9.94
CA ARG A 109 1.92 16.96 9.58
C ARG A 109 3.21 16.85 10.40
N GLY A 110 4.34 16.67 9.72
CA GLY A 110 5.66 16.50 10.34
C GLY A 110 6.22 15.08 10.24
N GLY A 111 5.41 14.07 9.86
CA GLY A 111 5.93 12.72 9.64
C GLY A 111 4.95 11.59 9.94
N CYS A 112 5.53 10.41 10.13
CA CYS A 112 4.92 9.12 10.41
C CYS A 112 5.11 8.86 11.91
N LEU A 113 4.03 8.53 12.62
CA LEU A 113 4.00 8.24 14.07
C LEU A 113 3.86 6.75 14.36
#